data_AF-A0A178EMV9-F1
#
_entry.id   AF-A0A178EMV9-F1
#
_cell.length_a   1.000
_cell.length_b   1.000
_cell.length_c   1.000
_cell.angle_alpha   90.00
_cell.angle_beta   90.00
_cell.angle_gamma   90.00
#
_symmetry.space_group_name_H-M   'P 1'
#
loop_
_entity.id
_entity.type
_entity.pdbx_description
1 polymer ?
#
loop_
_entity_poly.entity_id
_entity_poly.type
_entity_poly.pdbx_seq_one_letter_code
_entity_poly.pdbx_strand_id
1 'polypeptide(L)'
;MASRNPDLGHVILDHLESLQSYFLRLCPPTPSDLRKFADTLSTTANIVQEVAKELESREDVFDPEDAEEKARRIKCALEWVEFLAKVNINPIPTERTLLFRAHEHRSLEQPLVYKSPAREVVFDEDFRDSYPVRRFLTSLARHLRKTEKERQQGKKLTTKFTSISPILEWTLHLSGRKARGRGPEGPNSTSLVVFDLQKLSEAPNVTVIKISDIIDFLEQGQCLYTIIPKQYLQWARNCDEYVLMGEGIENCVIQMIPWSELDRMPIVQHPFNYADTLGQYHKLRELMDERSVINIEKACDIVVESARTLAGREEDNTEYVLHIAGLILKPGMRFWGFKPNIAKSYIMDRCKGRLQSEL
;
A
#
# COMPACT_ATOMS: atom_id res chain seq x y z
N MET A 1 31.77 36.30 15.86
CA MET A 1 30.76 35.83 14.90
C MET A 1 29.52 35.48 15.71
N ALA A 2 28.46 36.28 15.60
CA ALA A 2 27.25 36.10 16.39
C ALA A 2 26.48 34.86 15.91
N SER A 3 26.24 33.91 16.82
CA SER A 3 25.35 32.78 16.59
C SER A 3 23.93 33.30 16.41
N ARG A 4 23.37 33.15 15.20
CA ARG A 4 21.94 33.32 14.96
C ARG A 4 21.22 32.15 15.62
N ASN A 5 20.91 32.29 16.90
CA ASN A 5 19.96 31.44 17.58
C ASN A 5 18.58 31.79 16.99
N PRO A 6 17.83 30.87 16.37
CA PRO A 6 16.47 31.16 15.98
C PRO A 6 15.69 31.46 17.27
N ASP A 7 15.09 32.66 17.34
CA ASP A 7 14.22 33.01 18.44
C ASP A 7 13.05 32.00 18.45
N LEU A 8 13.09 31.09 19.43
CA LEU A 8 12.11 30.03 19.60
C LEU A 8 10.69 30.62 19.70
N GLY A 9 10.57 31.83 20.26
CA GLY A 9 9.33 32.59 20.28
C GLY A 9 8.84 32.95 18.88
N HIS A 10 9.73 33.39 17.98
CA HIS A 10 9.38 33.64 16.57
C HIS A 10 9.01 32.36 15.81
N VAL A 11 9.70 31.23 16.06
CA VAL A 11 9.34 29.95 15.43
C VAL A 11 7.96 29.47 15.88
N ILE A 12 7.64 29.64 17.17
CA ILE A 12 6.32 29.31 17.72
C ILE A 12 5.26 30.27 17.19
N LEU A 13 5.54 31.59 17.13
CA LEU A 13 4.61 32.61 16.62
C LEU A 13 4.30 32.45 15.13
N ASP A 14 5.31 32.35 14.27
CA ASP A 14 5.14 32.11 12.83
C ASP A 14 4.30 30.84 12.59
N HIS A 15 4.45 29.84 13.47
CA HIS A 15 3.70 28.61 13.38
C HIS A 15 2.26 28.73 13.91
N LEU A 16 2.03 29.44 15.02
CA LEU A 16 0.67 29.75 15.50
C LEU A 16 -0.11 30.55 14.45
N GLU A 17 0.53 31.49 13.76
CA GLU A 17 -0.06 32.25 12.67
C GLU A 17 -0.35 31.37 11.44
N SER A 18 0.54 30.44 11.11
CA SER A 18 0.34 29.45 10.04
C SER A 18 -0.79 28.47 10.37
N LEU A 19 -0.85 27.97 11.60
CA LEU A 19 -1.92 27.13 12.13
C LEU A 19 -3.25 27.87 12.10
N GLN A 20 -3.30 29.10 12.60
CA GLN A 20 -4.49 29.94 12.54
C GLN A 20 -4.96 30.14 11.09
N SER A 21 -4.03 30.40 10.17
CA SER A 21 -4.32 30.53 8.74
C SER A 21 -4.82 29.23 8.10
N TYR A 22 -4.30 28.09 8.52
CA TYR A 22 -4.75 26.76 8.11
C TYR A 22 -6.13 26.42 8.68
N PHE A 23 -6.38 26.74 9.95
CA PHE A 23 -7.65 26.52 10.64
C PHE A 23 -8.80 27.32 10.03
N LEU A 24 -8.53 28.57 9.61
CA LEU A 24 -9.49 29.39 8.88
C LEU A 24 -9.90 28.78 7.52
N ARG A 25 -9.11 27.85 6.98
CA ARG A 25 -9.38 27.18 5.68
C ARG A 25 -10.08 25.83 5.83
N LEU A 26 -10.05 25.20 7.00
CA LEU A 26 -10.43 23.79 7.17
C LEU A 26 -11.93 23.53 7.35
N CYS A 27 -12.74 24.51 7.78
CA CYS A 27 -14.21 24.40 7.99
C CYS A 27 -14.71 22.96 8.23
N PRO A 28 -14.40 22.33 9.37
CA PRO A 28 -14.60 20.90 9.58
C PRO A 28 -16.07 20.51 9.38
N PRO A 29 -16.40 19.65 8.40
CA PRO A 29 -17.77 19.40 7.99
C PRO A 29 -18.50 18.40 8.89
N THR A 30 -17.78 17.64 9.73
CA THR A 30 -18.39 16.64 10.62
C THR A 30 -17.96 16.77 12.09
N PRO A 31 -18.79 16.30 13.04
CA PRO A 31 -18.44 16.26 14.47
C PRO A 31 -17.24 15.37 14.81
N SER A 32 -16.93 14.37 13.97
CA SER A 32 -15.74 13.52 14.13
C SER A 32 -14.48 14.28 13.75
N ASP A 33 -14.54 15.09 12.69
CA ASP A 33 -13.44 15.95 12.26
C ASP A 33 -13.19 17.04 13.31
N LEU A 34 -14.25 17.53 13.94
CA LEU A 34 -14.18 18.50 15.03
C LEU A 34 -13.55 17.91 16.32
N ARG A 35 -13.71 16.61 16.56
CA ARG A 35 -13.06 15.89 17.66
C ARG A 35 -11.57 15.66 17.40
N LYS A 36 -11.23 15.14 16.22
CA LYS A 36 -9.82 15.03 15.77
C LYS A 36 -9.11 16.40 15.81
N PHE A 37 -9.85 17.46 15.47
CA PHE A 37 -9.41 18.85 15.58
C PHE A 37 -9.14 19.28 17.03
N ALA A 38 -10.06 19.00 17.96
CA ALA A 38 -9.88 19.30 19.37
C ALA A 38 -8.67 18.55 19.97
N ASP A 39 -8.51 17.27 19.63
CA ASP A 39 -7.39 16.45 20.07
C ASP A 39 -6.06 17.01 19.55
N THR A 40 -6.02 17.42 18.28
CA THR A 40 -4.84 18.03 17.65
C THR A 40 -4.45 19.37 18.28
N LEU A 41 -5.44 20.23 18.55
CA LEU A 41 -5.21 21.50 19.25
C LEU A 41 -4.75 21.25 20.69
N SER A 42 -5.32 20.25 21.36
CA SER A 42 -4.94 19.90 22.73
C SER A 42 -3.52 19.36 22.78
N THR A 43 -3.11 18.50 21.85
CA THR A 43 -1.73 18.01 21.74
C THR A 43 -0.76 19.15 21.45
N THR A 44 -1.08 20.02 20.48
CA THR A 44 -0.25 21.20 20.17
C THR A 44 -0.13 22.14 21.39
N ALA A 45 -1.24 22.41 22.07
CA ALA A 45 -1.28 23.27 23.25
C ALA A 45 -0.51 22.67 24.44
N ASN A 46 -0.61 21.35 24.65
CA ASN A 46 0.14 20.65 25.68
C ASN A 46 1.64 20.73 25.42
N ILE A 47 2.07 20.50 24.17
CA ILE A 47 3.49 20.58 23.79
C ILE A 47 4.01 22.02 23.96
N VAL A 48 3.24 23.04 23.53
CA VAL A 48 3.61 24.46 23.72
C VAL A 48 3.67 24.81 25.22
N GLN A 49 2.74 24.31 26.03
CA GLN A 49 2.74 24.53 27.48
C GLN A 49 3.87 23.81 28.20
N GLU A 50 4.24 22.60 27.79
CA GLU A 50 5.41 21.90 28.32
C GLU A 50 6.69 22.68 28.03
N VAL A 51 6.84 23.15 26.79
CA VAL A 51 7.98 23.99 26.40
C VAL A 51 8.00 25.30 27.18
N ALA A 52 6.85 25.98 27.32
CA ALA A 52 6.75 27.23 28.08
C ALA A 52 7.09 27.05 29.57
N LYS A 53 6.56 26.01 30.21
CA LYS A 53 6.87 25.68 31.62
C LYS A 53 8.33 25.33 31.83
N GLU A 54 8.94 24.62 30.87
CA GLU A 54 10.34 24.23 30.95
C GLU A 54 11.27 25.46 30.78
N LEU A 55 10.91 26.39 29.89
CA LEU A 55 11.58 27.69 29.72
C LEU A 55 11.45 28.57 30.97
N GLU A 56 10.28 28.60 31.62
CA GLU A 56 10.05 29.33 32.87
C GLU A 56 10.81 28.69 34.07
N SER A 57 11.12 27.39 34.01
CA SER A 57 11.75 26.65 35.11
C SER A 57 13.29 26.72 35.15
N ARG A 58 13.95 27.32 34.16
CA ARG A 58 15.42 27.36 34.08
C ARG A 58 15.95 28.79 34.19
N GLU A 59 16.42 29.15 35.39
CA GLU A 59 17.03 30.46 35.64
C GLU A 59 18.43 30.63 35.04
N ASP A 60 19.17 29.59 34.64
CA ASP A 60 20.47 29.78 33.97
C ASP A 60 20.90 28.55 33.16
N VAL A 61 21.51 28.81 31.99
CA VAL A 61 22.02 27.87 30.96
C VAL A 61 20.95 27.32 30.00
N PHE A 62 20.64 28.15 29.00
CA PHE A 62 20.00 27.72 27.76
C PHE A 62 21.01 26.94 26.92
N ASP A 63 20.88 25.62 26.80
CA ASP A 63 21.60 24.84 25.79
C ASP A 63 20.89 25.05 24.43
N PRO A 64 21.50 25.79 23.49
CA PRO A 64 20.87 26.06 22.19
C PRO A 64 20.58 24.79 21.40
N GLU A 65 21.35 23.72 21.60
CA GLU A 65 21.17 22.45 20.89
C GLU A 65 19.88 21.73 21.35
N ASP A 66 19.53 21.80 22.64
CA ASP A 66 18.29 21.23 23.20
C ASP A 66 17.04 21.99 22.70
N ALA A 67 17.13 23.32 22.64
CA ALA A 67 16.04 24.16 22.13
C ALA A 67 15.80 23.96 20.62
N GLU A 68 16.87 23.84 19.83
CA GLU A 68 16.77 23.57 18.39
C GLU A 68 16.15 22.20 18.13
N GLU A 69 16.54 21.17 18.89
CA GLU A 69 15.98 19.83 18.77
C GLU A 69 14.49 19.78 19.15
N LYS A 70 14.08 20.48 20.21
CA LYS A 70 12.67 20.61 20.60
C LYS A 70 11.85 21.35 19.55
N ALA A 71 12.35 22.47 19.03
CA ALA A 71 11.72 23.21 17.93
C ALA A 71 11.54 22.31 16.69
N ARG A 72 12.56 21.50 16.38
CA ARG A 72 12.54 20.54 15.28
C ARG A 72 11.47 19.47 15.49
N ARG A 73 11.34 18.90 16.69
CA ARG A 73 10.31 17.89 17.01
C ARG A 73 8.89 18.44 16.85
N ILE A 74 8.63 19.63 17.40
CA ILE A 74 7.36 20.35 17.28
C ILE A 74 6.99 20.54 15.81
N LYS A 75 7.92 21.06 15.02
CA LYS A 75 7.73 21.25 13.57
C LYS A 75 7.41 19.94 12.85
N CYS A 76 8.11 18.85 13.18
CA CYS A 76 7.85 17.54 12.57
C CYS A 76 6.45 17.04 12.92
N ALA A 77 6.05 17.09 14.20
CA ALA A 77 4.72 16.69 14.65
C ALA A 77 3.61 17.43 13.88
N LEU A 78 3.79 18.74 13.65
CA LEU A 78 2.83 19.59 12.96
C LEU A 78 2.73 19.30 11.46
N GLU A 79 3.86 19.04 10.78
CA GLU A 79 3.84 18.57 9.39
C GLU A 79 3.03 17.27 9.27
N TRP A 80 3.19 16.35 10.23
CA TRP A 80 2.44 15.10 10.25
C TRP A 80 0.96 15.30 10.48
N VAL A 81 0.56 16.20 11.38
CA VAL A 81 -0.85 16.56 11.56
C VAL A 81 -1.49 16.98 10.23
N GLU A 82 -0.84 17.88 9.47
CA GLU A 82 -1.38 18.33 8.19
C GLU A 82 -1.49 17.19 7.18
N PHE A 83 -0.46 16.33 7.11
CA PHE A 83 -0.44 15.18 6.23
C PHE A 83 -1.56 14.19 6.58
N LEU A 84 -1.71 13.85 7.85
CA LEU A 84 -2.69 12.86 8.35
C LEU A 84 -4.13 13.38 8.32
N ALA A 85 -4.34 14.69 8.27
CA ALA A 85 -5.67 15.27 8.04
C ALA A 85 -6.19 15.01 6.61
N LYS A 86 -5.30 14.74 5.65
CA LYS A 86 -5.62 14.57 4.23
C LYS A 86 -5.37 13.15 3.72
N VAL A 87 -4.45 12.41 4.33
CA VAL A 87 -4.08 11.05 3.94
C VAL A 87 -4.60 10.06 4.97
N ASN A 88 -5.49 9.17 4.53
CA ASN A 88 -6.03 8.13 5.38
C ASN A 88 -4.98 7.02 5.60
N ILE A 89 -4.53 6.88 6.84
CA ILE A 89 -3.69 5.79 7.32
C ILE A 89 -4.56 4.71 7.96
N ASN A 90 -4.20 3.44 7.74
CA ASN A 90 -4.92 2.26 8.23
C ASN A 90 -6.40 2.28 7.85
N PRO A 91 -6.72 2.38 6.54
CA PRO A 91 -8.10 2.43 6.09
C PRO A 91 -8.81 1.12 6.41
N ILE A 92 -9.83 1.19 7.27
CA ILE A 92 -10.72 0.06 7.53
C ILE A 92 -11.73 -0.02 6.38
N PRO A 93 -11.70 -1.08 5.57
CA PRO A 93 -12.60 -1.19 4.43
C PRO A 93 -14.01 -1.56 4.89
N THR A 94 -15.04 -1.07 4.17
CA THR A 94 -16.45 -1.40 4.46
C THR A 94 -16.81 -2.83 4.07
N GLU A 95 -16.06 -3.41 3.14
CA GLU A 95 -16.19 -4.78 2.68
C GLU A 95 -14.83 -5.46 2.77
N ARG A 96 -14.83 -6.79 2.90
CA ARG A 96 -13.60 -7.56 2.90
C ARG A 96 -12.78 -7.23 1.65
N THR A 97 -11.54 -6.79 1.85
CA THR A 97 -10.66 -6.34 0.77
C THR A 97 -9.36 -7.12 0.82
N LEU A 98 -9.15 -7.97 -0.18
CA LEU A 98 -7.91 -8.74 -0.31
C LEU A 98 -6.84 -7.95 -1.07
N LEU A 99 -5.62 -8.00 -0.55
CA LEU A 99 -4.45 -7.38 -1.17
C LEU A 99 -3.40 -8.44 -1.48
N PHE A 100 -2.68 -8.24 -2.57
CA PHE A 100 -1.84 -9.26 -3.18
C PHE A 100 -0.41 -8.78 -3.31
N ARG A 101 0.53 -9.71 -3.14
CA ARG A 101 1.95 -9.45 -3.39
C ARG A 101 2.62 -10.63 -4.08
N ALA A 102 3.28 -10.36 -5.20
CA ALA A 102 4.22 -11.30 -5.79
C ALA A 102 5.48 -11.38 -4.91
N HIS A 103 5.69 -12.50 -4.22
CA HIS A 103 6.84 -12.72 -3.34
C HIS A 103 7.85 -13.66 -4.01
N GLU A 104 9.12 -13.35 -3.81
CA GLU A 104 10.24 -14.16 -4.28
C GLU A 104 11.00 -14.65 -3.04
N HIS A 105 11.05 -15.97 -2.89
CA HIS A 105 11.66 -16.64 -1.75
C HIS A 105 13.17 -16.41 -1.74
N ARG A 106 13.71 -16.14 -0.54
CA ARG A 106 15.16 -15.97 -0.36
C ARG A 106 15.89 -17.30 -0.18
N SER A 107 15.21 -18.32 0.34
CA SER A 107 15.71 -19.68 0.47
C SER A 107 14.64 -20.66 -0.03
N LEU A 108 15.07 -21.65 -0.82
CA LEU A 108 14.21 -22.74 -1.28
C LEU A 108 13.87 -23.73 -0.16
N GLU A 109 14.54 -23.64 0.99
CA GLU A 109 14.33 -24.52 2.16
C GLU A 109 13.14 -24.09 3.02
N GLN A 110 12.61 -22.87 2.82
CA GLN A 110 11.43 -22.34 3.54
C GLN A 110 10.41 -21.69 2.58
N PRO A 111 9.84 -22.44 1.63
CA PRO A 111 9.03 -21.89 0.52
C PRO A 111 7.65 -21.35 0.93
N LEU A 112 7.34 -21.26 2.23
CA LEU A 112 6.06 -20.76 2.75
C LEU A 112 6.24 -19.79 3.93
N VAL A 113 7.46 -19.29 4.16
CA VAL A 113 7.71 -18.26 5.16
C VAL A 113 7.80 -16.91 4.47
N TYR A 114 6.75 -16.10 4.63
CA TYR A 114 6.82 -14.72 4.18
C TYR A 114 7.68 -13.90 5.13
N LYS A 115 8.70 -13.23 4.58
CA LYS A 115 9.44 -12.18 5.28
C LYS A 115 9.25 -10.86 4.55
N SER A 116 8.69 -9.88 5.25
CA SER A 116 8.53 -8.53 4.70
C SER A 116 9.90 -7.96 4.32
N PRO A 117 10.06 -7.37 3.13
CA PRO A 117 11.29 -6.68 2.75
C PRO A 117 11.39 -5.25 3.31
N ALA A 118 10.31 -4.74 3.93
CA ALA A 118 10.38 -3.50 4.69
C ALA A 118 11.37 -3.68 5.85
N ARG A 119 12.13 -2.63 6.16
CA ARG A 119 12.84 -2.59 7.44
C ARG A 119 11.81 -2.52 8.56
N GLU A 120 12.13 -3.17 9.68
CA GLU A 120 11.50 -3.02 10.99
C GLU A 120 11.66 -1.56 11.44
N VAL A 121 10.81 -0.69 10.91
CA VAL A 121 10.70 0.71 11.31
C VAL A 121 9.23 0.92 11.59
N VAL A 122 8.90 0.99 12.86
CA VAL A 122 7.55 1.30 13.33
C VAL A 122 7.22 2.74 12.94
N PHE A 123 5.99 2.95 12.47
CA PHE A 123 5.46 4.26 12.16
C PHE A 123 4.59 4.72 13.35
N ASP A 124 5.25 5.19 14.39
CA ASP A 124 4.66 5.63 15.66
C ASP A 124 4.81 7.14 15.86
N GLU A 125 4.50 7.63 17.06
CA GLU A 125 4.71 9.03 17.46
C GLU A 125 6.20 9.41 17.42
N ASP A 126 7.08 8.56 17.95
CA ASP A 126 8.53 8.81 17.95
C ASP A 126 9.10 8.97 16.54
N PHE A 127 8.64 8.15 15.58
CA PHE A 127 8.99 8.31 14.17
C PHE A 127 8.52 9.67 13.64
N ARG A 128 7.29 10.08 13.96
CA ARG A 128 6.70 11.33 13.48
C ARG A 128 7.37 12.56 14.08
N ASP A 129 7.75 12.51 15.34
CA ASP A 129 8.52 13.57 16.02
C ASP A 129 9.95 13.69 15.47
N SER A 130 10.54 12.56 15.07
CA SER A 130 11.93 12.49 14.65
C SER A 130 12.14 12.80 13.17
N TYR A 131 11.12 12.62 12.33
CA TYR A 131 11.28 12.68 10.88
C TYR A 131 10.20 13.53 10.22
N PRO A 132 10.55 14.59 9.46
CA PRO A 132 9.56 15.41 8.76
C PRO A 132 8.85 14.62 7.64
N VAL A 133 7.63 15.03 7.28
CA VAL A 133 6.81 14.40 6.23
C VAL A 133 7.59 14.34 4.90
N ARG A 134 8.35 15.40 4.59
CA ARG A 134 9.20 15.44 3.39
C ARG A 134 10.19 14.27 3.31
N ARG A 135 10.75 13.83 4.45
CA ARG A 135 11.69 12.69 4.50
C ARG A 135 10.98 11.36 4.26
N PHE A 136 9.75 11.22 4.77
CA PHE A 136 8.89 10.09 4.46
C PHE A 136 8.57 10.03 2.96
N LEU A 137 8.08 11.14 2.37
CA LEU A 137 7.75 11.23 0.95
C LEU A 137 8.96 10.96 0.05
N THR A 138 10.14 11.44 0.42
CA THR A 138 11.40 11.15 -0.30
C THR A 138 11.75 9.65 -0.23
N SER A 139 11.52 9.02 0.93
CA SER A 139 11.72 7.58 1.09
C SER A 139 10.75 6.77 0.25
N LEU A 140 9.50 7.21 0.15
CA LEU A 140 8.48 6.61 -0.71
C LEU A 140 8.84 6.79 -2.19
N ALA A 141 9.24 7.99 -2.60
CA ALA A 141 9.72 8.26 -3.96
C ALA A 141 10.85 7.30 -4.36
N ARG A 142 11.79 7.05 -3.44
CA ARG A 142 12.86 6.07 -3.63
C ARG A 142 12.32 4.64 -3.77
N HIS A 143 11.28 4.28 -3.01
CA HIS A 143 10.63 2.97 -3.11
C HIS A 143 9.91 2.76 -4.44
N LEU A 144 9.13 3.74 -4.90
CA LEU A 144 8.45 3.67 -6.20
C LEU A 144 9.45 3.56 -7.37
N ARG A 145 10.64 4.16 -7.23
CA ARG A 145 11.73 4.10 -8.21
C ARG A 145 12.67 2.89 -8.04
N LYS A 146 12.34 1.97 -7.13
CA LYS A 146 13.22 0.87 -6.74
C LYS A 146 13.66 0.04 -7.94
N THR A 147 12.72 -0.48 -8.72
CA THR A 147 13.03 -1.38 -9.84
C THR A 147 13.96 -0.75 -10.88
N GLU A 148 13.75 0.51 -11.23
CA GLU A 148 14.63 1.21 -12.18
C GLU A 148 16.03 1.42 -11.62
N LYS A 149 16.13 1.87 -10.36
CA LYS A 149 17.44 2.10 -9.73
C LYS A 149 18.20 0.79 -9.53
N GLU A 150 17.53 -0.30 -9.17
CA GLU A 150 18.15 -1.62 -9.06
C GLU A 150 18.68 -2.11 -10.41
N ARG A 151 17.96 -1.87 -11.52
CA ARG A 151 18.44 -2.17 -12.88
C ARG A 151 19.65 -1.34 -13.26
N GLN A 152 19.64 -0.04 -12.99
CA GLN A 152 20.75 0.87 -13.31
C GLN A 152 22.01 0.58 -12.49
N GLN A 153 21.85 0.21 -11.21
CA GLN A 153 22.97 0.07 -10.28
C GLN A 153 23.42 -1.39 -10.10
N GLY A 154 22.67 -2.36 -10.61
CA GLY A 154 22.92 -3.79 -10.41
C GLY A 154 22.85 -4.26 -8.95
N LYS A 155 22.32 -3.45 -8.04
CA LYS A 155 22.28 -3.71 -6.60
C LYS A 155 20.87 -3.61 -6.06
N LYS A 156 20.50 -4.54 -5.16
CA LYS A 156 19.19 -4.51 -4.49
C LYS A 156 19.10 -3.31 -3.55
N LEU A 157 18.01 -2.57 -3.63
CA LEU A 157 17.71 -1.44 -2.78
C LEU A 157 16.81 -1.87 -1.62
N THR A 158 17.30 -1.59 -0.41
CA THR A 158 16.52 -1.79 0.82
C THR A 158 15.60 -0.59 1.04
N THR A 159 14.33 -0.86 1.36
CA THR A 159 13.30 0.16 1.56
C THR A 159 12.61 -0.04 2.90
N LYS A 160 12.02 1.02 3.45
CA LYS A 160 11.17 0.95 4.66
C LYS A 160 9.74 0.50 4.36
N PHE A 161 9.44 0.24 3.09
CA PHE A 161 8.10 -0.04 2.60
C PHE A 161 8.00 -1.40 1.93
N THR A 162 6.81 -1.97 2.00
CA THR A 162 6.35 -3.14 1.25
C THR A 162 5.13 -2.77 0.42
N SER A 163 5.26 -2.71 -0.91
CA SER A 163 4.10 -2.59 -1.82
C SER A 163 3.21 -3.83 -1.83
N ILE A 164 1.90 -3.63 -1.78
CA ILE A 164 0.89 -4.65 -2.03
C ILE A 164 -0.17 -4.07 -2.98
N SER A 165 -0.72 -4.89 -3.86
CA SER A 165 -1.65 -4.44 -4.89
C SER A 165 -3.05 -4.99 -4.65
N PRO A 166 -4.11 -4.19 -4.85
CA PRO A 166 -5.48 -4.70 -4.89
C PRO A 166 -5.82 -5.39 -6.22
N ILE A 167 -4.90 -5.40 -7.19
CA ILE A 167 -5.12 -5.90 -8.55
C ILE A 167 -4.55 -7.31 -8.67
N LEU A 168 -5.42 -8.31 -8.50
CA LEU A 168 -5.06 -9.73 -8.60
C LEU A 168 -4.42 -10.07 -9.96
N GLU A 169 -4.97 -9.56 -11.07
CA GLU A 169 -4.43 -9.74 -12.44
C GLU A 169 -2.98 -9.32 -12.58
N TRP A 170 -2.70 -8.11 -12.15
CA TRP A 170 -1.36 -7.57 -12.18
C TRP A 170 -0.41 -8.38 -11.29
N THR A 171 -0.85 -8.78 -10.11
CA THR A 171 0.01 -9.46 -9.16
C THR A 171 0.31 -10.91 -9.56
N LEU A 172 -0.65 -11.61 -10.16
CA LEU A 172 -0.44 -12.92 -10.76
C LEU A 172 0.53 -12.85 -11.94
N HIS A 173 0.39 -11.83 -12.81
CA HIS A 173 1.36 -11.55 -13.87
C HIS A 173 2.77 -11.30 -13.30
N LEU A 174 2.90 -10.46 -12.28
CA LEU A 174 4.19 -10.21 -11.63
C LEU A 174 4.80 -11.47 -11.00
N SER A 175 3.98 -12.35 -10.44
CA SER A 175 4.42 -13.63 -9.88
C SER A 175 4.97 -14.54 -10.99
N GLY A 176 4.26 -14.69 -12.11
CA GLY A 176 4.75 -15.47 -13.25
C GLY A 176 6.04 -14.91 -13.85
N ARG A 177 6.18 -13.59 -13.88
CA ARG A 177 7.41 -12.93 -14.33
C ARG A 177 8.61 -13.32 -13.49
N LYS A 178 8.43 -13.28 -12.17
CA LYS A 178 9.48 -13.59 -11.19
C LYS A 178 9.87 -15.06 -11.27
N ALA A 179 8.90 -15.96 -11.34
CA ALA A 179 9.14 -17.38 -11.52
C ALA A 179 9.94 -17.66 -12.79
N ARG A 180 9.51 -17.15 -13.95
CA ARG A 180 10.24 -17.35 -15.22
C ARG A 180 11.64 -16.75 -15.22
N GLY A 181 11.84 -15.62 -14.53
CA GLY A 181 13.15 -14.98 -14.37
C GLY A 181 14.17 -15.82 -13.57
N ARG A 182 13.72 -16.84 -12.85
CA ARG A 182 14.53 -17.77 -12.04
C ARG A 182 14.81 -19.10 -12.74
N GLY A 183 14.37 -19.27 -13.98
CA GLY A 183 14.62 -20.49 -14.75
C GLY A 183 14.01 -21.72 -14.06
N PRO A 184 14.73 -22.87 -13.98
CA PRO A 184 14.20 -24.12 -13.43
C PRO A 184 13.75 -24.04 -11.96
N GLU A 185 14.32 -23.15 -11.15
CA GLU A 185 13.96 -22.99 -9.74
C GLU A 185 12.71 -22.11 -9.54
N GLY A 186 12.29 -21.42 -10.60
CA GLY A 186 11.21 -20.43 -10.60
C GLY A 186 9.90 -20.85 -9.94
N PRO A 187 9.36 -22.06 -10.25
CA PRO A 187 8.11 -22.53 -9.68
C PRO A 187 8.13 -22.66 -8.15
N ASN A 188 9.31 -22.97 -7.57
CA ASN A 188 9.48 -23.15 -6.13
C ASN A 188 10.02 -21.90 -5.44
N SER A 189 10.52 -20.92 -6.19
CA SER A 189 11.12 -19.69 -5.66
C SER A 189 10.16 -18.50 -5.61
N THR A 190 8.90 -18.67 -6.01
CA THR A 190 7.94 -17.57 -6.12
C THR A 190 6.56 -17.97 -5.60
N SER A 191 5.88 -17.06 -4.91
CA SER A 191 4.49 -17.25 -4.47
C SER A 191 3.67 -15.98 -4.63
N LEU A 192 2.36 -16.14 -4.76
CA LEU A 192 1.39 -15.09 -4.48
C LEU A 192 1.12 -15.07 -2.98
N VAL A 193 1.28 -13.91 -2.35
CA VAL A 193 0.95 -13.69 -0.94
C VAL A 193 -0.33 -12.88 -0.89
N VAL A 194 -1.27 -13.35 -0.08
CA VAL A 194 -2.57 -12.71 0.12
C VAL A 194 -2.62 -12.14 1.53
N PHE A 195 -3.11 -10.91 1.62
CA PHE A 195 -3.37 -10.19 2.85
C PHE A 195 -4.84 -9.79 2.90
N ASP A 196 -5.34 -9.59 4.11
CA ASP A 196 -6.62 -8.95 4.36
C ASP A 196 -6.36 -7.51 4.82
N LEU A 197 -6.93 -6.52 4.11
CA LEU A 197 -6.72 -5.11 4.43
C LEU A 197 -7.24 -4.74 5.83
N GLN A 198 -8.34 -5.36 6.28
CA GLN A 198 -8.85 -5.12 7.63
C GLN A 198 -7.84 -5.60 8.67
N LYS A 199 -7.35 -6.84 8.56
CA LYS A 199 -6.33 -7.38 9.48
C LYS A 199 -5.04 -6.56 9.48
N LEU A 200 -4.61 -6.08 8.32
CA LEU A 200 -3.44 -5.20 8.21
C LEU A 200 -3.66 -3.85 8.91
N SER A 201 -4.86 -3.28 8.80
CA SER A 201 -5.18 -1.96 9.37
C SER A 201 -5.40 -2.01 10.88
N GLU A 202 -5.83 -3.16 11.41
CA GLU A 202 -6.00 -3.41 12.85
C GLU A 202 -4.70 -3.85 13.55
N ALA A 203 -3.64 -4.16 12.80
CA ALA A 203 -2.37 -4.61 13.36
C ALA A 203 -1.61 -3.43 14.02
N PRO A 204 -1.24 -3.53 15.32
CA PRO A 204 -0.79 -2.38 16.11
C PRO A 204 0.54 -1.76 15.64
N ASN A 205 1.41 -2.57 15.03
CA ASN A 205 2.74 -2.14 14.58
C ASN A 205 2.85 -2.04 13.05
N VAL A 206 1.72 -2.06 12.34
CA VAL A 206 1.68 -1.94 10.88
C VAL A 206 0.94 -0.68 10.50
N THR A 207 1.51 0.07 9.57
CA THR A 207 0.87 1.20 8.92
C THR A 207 0.63 0.89 7.47
N VAL A 208 -0.62 1.03 7.06
CA VAL A 208 -1.13 0.82 5.71
C VAL A 208 -1.50 2.17 5.11
N ILE A 209 -0.96 2.49 3.95
CA ILE A 209 -1.27 3.74 3.27
C ILE A 209 -1.58 3.46 1.81
N LYS A 210 -2.69 4.00 1.34
CA LYS A 210 -3.05 3.95 -0.07
C LYS A 210 -2.26 5.00 -0.84
N ILE A 211 -1.61 4.59 -1.92
CA ILE A 211 -0.73 5.48 -2.69
C ILE A 211 -1.53 6.61 -3.38
N SER A 212 -2.78 6.34 -3.79
CA SER A 212 -3.66 7.38 -4.36
C SER A 212 -3.80 8.58 -3.42
N ASP A 213 -3.98 8.33 -2.13
CA ASP A 213 -4.27 9.38 -1.14
C ASP A 213 -3.05 10.27 -0.93
N ILE A 214 -1.84 9.68 -0.95
CA ILE A 214 -0.58 10.44 -0.92
C ILE A 214 -0.44 11.31 -2.17
N ILE A 215 -0.80 10.77 -3.34
CA ILE A 215 -0.70 11.52 -4.59
C ILE A 215 -1.66 12.70 -4.56
N ASP A 216 -2.92 12.48 -4.16
CA ASP A 216 -3.93 13.54 -4.09
C ASP A 216 -3.54 14.63 -3.09
N PHE A 217 -2.94 14.27 -1.95
CA PHE A 217 -2.32 15.23 -1.03
C PHE A 217 -1.24 16.09 -1.70
N LEU A 218 -0.32 15.47 -2.45
CA LEU A 218 0.75 16.18 -3.16
C LEU A 218 0.21 17.14 -4.23
N GLU A 219 -0.92 16.79 -4.85
CA GLU A 219 -1.57 17.63 -5.86
C GLU A 219 -2.18 18.89 -5.26
N GLN A 220 -2.90 18.74 -4.15
CA GLN A 220 -3.55 19.84 -3.46
C GLN A 220 -2.54 20.83 -2.85
N GLY A 221 -1.39 20.32 -2.39
CA GLY A 221 -0.34 21.13 -1.76
C GLY A 221 0.65 21.82 -2.70
N GLN A 222 0.45 21.78 -4.03
CA GLN A 222 1.38 22.32 -5.05
C GLN A 222 2.83 21.78 -4.97
N CYS A 223 3.08 20.69 -4.22
CA CYS A 223 4.41 20.08 -4.02
C CYS A 223 4.67 18.84 -4.91
N LEU A 224 3.69 18.48 -5.76
CA LEU A 224 3.70 17.39 -6.74
C LEU A 224 5.07 17.03 -7.34
N TYR A 225 5.77 18.02 -7.90
CA TYR A 225 6.89 17.77 -8.81
C TYR A 225 8.29 17.92 -8.20
N THR A 226 8.39 18.40 -6.96
CA THR A 226 9.69 18.57 -6.29
C THR A 226 10.20 17.29 -5.63
N ILE A 227 9.32 16.31 -5.37
CA ILE A 227 9.65 15.09 -4.62
C ILE A 227 9.51 13.81 -5.46
N ILE A 228 8.43 13.68 -6.26
CA ILE A 228 8.19 12.50 -7.11
C ILE A 228 8.08 12.95 -8.57
N PRO A 229 8.98 12.52 -9.48
CA PRO A 229 8.87 12.89 -10.89
C PRO A 229 7.56 12.42 -11.52
N LYS A 230 6.98 13.22 -12.43
CA LYS A 230 5.66 13.03 -13.05
C LYS A 230 5.42 11.62 -13.62
N GLN A 231 6.43 11.03 -14.24
CA GLN A 231 6.35 9.67 -14.80
C GLN A 231 6.03 8.60 -13.74
N TYR A 232 6.54 8.74 -12.51
CA TYR A 232 6.30 7.77 -11.43
C TYR A 232 4.98 8.03 -10.72
N LEU A 233 4.50 9.27 -10.69
CA LEU A 233 3.15 9.60 -10.20
C LEU A 233 2.09 8.95 -11.09
N GLN A 234 2.25 9.05 -12.41
CA GLN A 234 1.32 8.41 -13.35
C GLN A 234 1.35 6.88 -13.24
N TRP A 235 2.54 6.29 -13.06
CA TRP A 235 2.67 4.87 -12.79
C TRP A 235 1.99 4.47 -11.47
N ALA A 236 2.28 5.19 -10.39
CA ALA A 236 1.76 4.92 -9.05
C ALA A 236 0.22 5.03 -9.00
N ARG A 237 -0.37 5.99 -9.72
CA ARG A 237 -1.83 6.09 -9.92
C ARG A 237 -2.42 4.88 -10.61
N ASN A 238 -1.74 4.38 -11.64
CA ASN A 238 -2.26 3.24 -12.42
C ASN A 238 -2.29 1.95 -11.59
N CYS A 239 -1.36 1.77 -10.64
CA CYS A 239 -1.26 0.53 -9.88
C CYS A 239 -2.15 0.49 -8.63
N ASP A 240 -2.65 1.65 -8.17
CA ASP A 240 -3.49 1.82 -6.97
C ASP A 240 -3.00 0.99 -5.76
N GLU A 241 -1.68 0.91 -5.60
CA GLU A 241 -1.05 0.07 -4.58
C GLU A 241 -1.25 0.65 -3.18
N TYR A 242 -1.16 -0.23 -2.20
CA TYR A 242 -0.94 0.13 -0.81
C TYR A 242 0.54 -0.06 -0.48
N VAL A 243 1.07 0.78 0.38
CA VAL A 243 2.38 0.57 0.99
C VAL A 243 2.22 0.28 2.47
N LEU A 244 2.93 -0.75 2.91
CA LEU A 244 3.04 -1.14 4.31
C LEU A 244 4.36 -0.66 4.89
N MET A 245 4.34 -0.20 6.13
CA MET A 245 5.51 0.12 6.94
C MET A 245 5.30 -0.43 8.35
N GLY A 246 6.35 -0.92 9.01
CA GLY A 246 6.26 -1.45 10.37
C GLY A 246 6.70 -2.90 10.53
N GLU A 247 6.37 -3.46 11.68
CA GLU A 247 6.79 -4.79 12.14
C GLU A 247 5.62 -5.77 12.18
N GLY A 248 5.88 -7.07 12.00
CA GLY A 248 4.85 -8.10 12.08
C GLY A 248 3.90 -8.17 10.87
N ILE A 249 4.28 -7.58 9.73
CA ILE A 249 3.50 -7.66 8.47
C ILE A 249 3.27 -9.12 8.08
N GLU A 250 4.24 -9.99 8.32
CA GLU A 250 4.16 -11.43 8.08
C GLU A 250 3.05 -12.13 8.87
N ASN A 251 2.69 -11.62 10.06
CA ASN A 251 1.59 -12.17 10.86
C ASN A 251 0.22 -11.84 10.26
N CYS A 252 0.16 -10.90 9.32
CA CYS A 252 -1.06 -10.48 8.63
C CYS A 252 -1.28 -11.26 7.31
N VAL A 253 -0.37 -12.16 6.94
CA VAL A 253 -0.53 -13.02 5.76
C VAL A 253 -1.66 -14.01 6.03
N ILE A 254 -2.69 -13.97 5.19
CA ILE A 254 -3.79 -14.95 5.28
C ILE A 254 -3.47 -16.19 4.48
N GLN A 255 -2.72 -16.05 3.38
CA GLN A 255 -2.40 -17.16 2.50
C GLN A 255 -1.13 -16.90 1.69
N MET A 256 -0.41 -17.97 1.37
CA MET A 256 0.72 -17.96 0.47
C MET A 256 0.60 -19.13 -0.49
N ILE A 257 0.58 -18.86 -1.80
CA ILE A 257 0.31 -19.85 -2.84
C ILE A 257 1.54 -19.94 -3.75
N PRO A 258 2.24 -21.10 -3.78
CA PRO A 258 3.38 -21.32 -4.67
C PRO A 258 3.05 -21.15 -6.15
N TRP A 259 3.99 -20.67 -6.94
CA TRP A 259 3.81 -20.54 -8.38
C TRP A 259 3.54 -21.88 -9.07
N SER A 260 4.08 -22.98 -8.56
CA SER A 260 3.82 -24.35 -9.05
C SER A 260 2.37 -24.83 -8.90
N GLU A 261 1.57 -24.15 -8.07
CA GLU A 261 0.12 -24.35 -7.98
C GLU A 261 -0.60 -23.34 -8.88
N LEU A 262 -0.15 -22.09 -8.86
CA LEU A 262 -0.75 -21.00 -9.66
C LEU A 262 -0.63 -21.24 -11.17
N ASP A 263 0.48 -21.82 -11.65
CA ASP A 263 0.72 -22.05 -13.07
C ASP A 263 -0.19 -23.13 -13.69
N ARG A 264 -0.79 -23.98 -12.84
CA ARG A 264 -1.78 -24.99 -13.24
C ARG A 264 -3.17 -24.40 -13.35
N MET A 265 -3.43 -23.28 -12.68
CA MET A 265 -4.75 -22.68 -12.65
C MET A 265 -5.24 -22.34 -14.06
N PRO A 266 -6.49 -22.66 -14.41
CA PRO A 266 -7.04 -22.36 -15.72
C PRO A 266 -6.97 -20.87 -16.11
N ILE A 267 -6.97 -19.93 -15.15
CA ILE A 267 -6.82 -18.48 -15.39
C ILE A 267 -5.39 -18.06 -15.76
N VAL A 268 -4.38 -18.91 -15.56
CA VAL A 268 -2.96 -18.57 -15.77
C VAL A 268 -2.42 -19.18 -17.08
N GLN A 269 -3.17 -20.08 -17.73
CA GLN A 269 -2.72 -20.88 -18.89
C GLN A 269 -2.55 -20.13 -20.23
N HIS A 270 -2.60 -18.79 -20.27
CA HIS A 270 -2.43 -18.01 -21.51
C HIS A 270 -0.98 -17.55 -21.76
N PRO A 271 -0.60 -17.21 -23.01
CA PRO A 271 0.78 -16.86 -23.31
C PRO A 271 1.20 -15.66 -22.46
N PHE A 272 2.18 -15.90 -21.59
CA PHE A 272 2.73 -14.88 -20.73
C PHE A 272 3.59 -13.92 -21.54
N ASN A 273 3.14 -12.67 -21.66
CA ASN A 273 3.91 -11.61 -22.29
C ASN A 273 4.59 -10.75 -21.24
N TYR A 274 5.90 -10.56 -21.38
CA TYR A 274 6.67 -9.73 -20.46
C TYR A 274 6.18 -8.28 -20.49
N ALA A 275 5.67 -7.80 -19.36
CA ALA A 275 5.28 -6.41 -19.16
C ALA A 275 5.91 -5.88 -17.86
N ASP A 276 6.41 -4.64 -17.94
CA ASP A 276 7.05 -3.93 -16.83
C ASP A 276 6.11 -2.97 -16.10
N THR A 277 4.97 -2.64 -16.72
CA THR A 277 3.95 -1.77 -16.14
C THR A 277 2.56 -2.33 -16.41
N LEU A 278 1.60 -2.00 -15.55
CA LEU A 278 0.21 -2.40 -15.74
C LEU A 278 -0.38 -1.89 -17.06
N GLY A 279 -0.04 -0.66 -17.47
CA GLY A 279 -0.48 -0.09 -18.74
C GLY A 279 0.05 -0.86 -19.96
N GLN A 280 1.34 -1.23 -19.95
CA GLN A 280 1.90 -2.08 -21.01
C GLN A 280 1.27 -3.47 -21.01
N TYR A 281 1.03 -4.04 -19.83
CA TYR A 281 0.34 -5.33 -19.69
C TYR A 281 -1.05 -5.27 -20.33
N HIS A 282 -1.86 -4.26 -20.00
CA HIS A 282 -3.18 -4.06 -20.61
C HIS A 282 -3.11 -3.88 -22.13
N LYS A 283 -2.13 -3.13 -22.64
CA LYS A 283 -1.93 -2.92 -24.09
C LYS A 283 -1.55 -4.22 -24.80
N LEU A 284 -0.57 -4.96 -24.29
CA LEU A 284 -0.15 -6.25 -24.87
C LEU A 284 -1.30 -7.25 -24.85
N ARG A 285 -2.09 -7.26 -23.77
CA ARG A 285 -3.29 -8.07 -23.61
C ARG A 285 -4.39 -7.74 -24.63
N GLU A 286 -4.52 -6.48 -25.07
CA GLU A 286 -5.49 -6.08 -26.10
C GLU A 286 -5.08 -6.55 -27.50
N LEU A 287 -3.78 -6.66 -27.76
CA LEU A 287 -3.24 -7.09 -29.06
C LEU A 287 -3.33 -8.61 -29.28
N MET A 288 -3.51 -9.39 -28.22
CA MET A 288 -3.57 -10.87 -28.25
C MET A 288 -4.99 -11.43 -28.43
N ASP A 289 -5.91 -10.74 -29.11
CA ASP A 289 -7.34 -11.11 -29.14
C ASP A 289 -7.65 -12.36 -30.02
N GLU A 290 -6.84 -13.42 -29.94
CA GLU A 290 -7.16 -14.78 -30.41
C GLU A 290 -7.89 -15.56 -29.31
N ARG A 291 -8.95 -14.97 -28.74
CA ARG A 291 -9.68 -15.60 -27.64
C ARG A 291 -10.69 -16.62 -28.16
N SER A 292 -10.64 -17.84 -27.66
CA SER A 292 -11.69 -18.82 -27.92
C SER A 292 -13.00 -18.37 -27.27
N VAL A 293 -14.11 -18.40 -28.00
CA VAL A 293 -15.44 -18.18 -27.41
C VAL A 293 -15.80 -19.43 -26.60
N ILE A 294 -16.11 -19.26 -25.32
CA ILE A 294 -16.55 -20.37 -24.45
C ILE A 294 -17.97 -20.12 -23.92
N ASN A 295 -18.65 -21.21 -23.59
CA ASN A 295 -19.98 -21.15 -22.98
C ASN A 295 -19.92 -20.84 -21.47
N ILE A 296 -21.09 -20.59 -20.87
CA ILE A 296 -21.21 -20.20 -19.46
C ILE A 296 -20.74 -21.30 -18.49
N GLU A 297 -21.00 -22.57 -18.79
CA GLU A 297 -20.60 -23.70 -17.94
C GLU A 297 -19.08 -23.79 -17.85
N LYS A 298 -18.40 -23.74 -19.00
CA LYS A 298 -16.94 -23.79 -19.02
C LYS A 298 -16.32 -22.56 -18.35
N ALA A 299 -16.94 -21.37 -18.52
CA ALA A 299 -16.49 -20.18 -17.81
C ALA A 299 -16.65 -20.32 -16.30
N CYS A 300 -17.79 -20.87 -15.84
CA CYS A 300 -18.03 -21.18 -14.43
C CYS A 300 -17.00 -22.17 -13.88
N ASP A 301 -16.70 -23.26 -14.59
CA ASP A 301 -15.69 -24.24 -14.18
C ASP A 301 -14.33 -23.57 -13.92
N ILE A 302 -13.87 -22.80 -14.90
CA ILE A 302 -12.55 -22.17 -14.86
C ILE A 302 -12.49 -21.13 -13.72
N VAL A 303 -13.57 -20.38 -13.48
CA VAL A 303 -13.68 -19.42 -12.35
C VAL A 303 -13.64 -20.16 -11.02
N VAL A 304 -14.49 -21.17 -10.81
CA VAL A 304 -14.62 -21.86 -9.53
C VAL A 304 -13.33 -22.61 -9.19
N GLU A 305 -12.76 -23.34 -10.15
CA GLU A 305 -11.50 -24.07 -9.95
C GLU A 305 -10.37 -23.12 -9.56
N SER A 306 -10.24 -21.99 -10.28
CA SER A 306 -9.23 -20.98 -9.97
C SER A 306 -9.49 -20.29 -8.63
N ALA A 307 -10.75 -20.02 -8.28
CA ALA A 307 -11.11 -19.40 -7.01
C ALA A 307 -10.79 -20.32 -5.83
N ARG A 308 -11.01 -21.64 -5.97
CA ARG A 308 -10.63 -22.65 -4.98
C ARG A 308 -9.12 -22.72 -4.78
N THR A 309 -8.34 -22.79 -5.86
CA THR A 309 -6.87 -22.74 -5.75
C THR A 309 -6.40 -21.47 -5.02
N LEU A 310 -7.01 -20.32 -5.34
CA LEU A 310 -6.72 -19.06 -4.66
C LEU A 310 -7.21 -19.01 -3.21
N ALA A 311 -8.23 -19.79 -2.84
CA ALA A 311 -8.74 -19.90 -1.48
C ALA A 311 -7.91 -20.85 -0.61
N GLY A 312 -7.23 -21.83 -1.22
CA GLY A 312 -6.35 -22.79 -0.56
C GLY A 312 -7.02 -23.48 0.62
N ARG A 313 -6.57 -23.20 1.85
CA ARG A 313 -7.14 -23.83 3.06
C ARG A 313 -8.62 -23.49 3.30
N GLU A 314 -9.12 -22.45 2.65
CA GLU A 314 -10.51 -22.01 2.72
C GLU A 314 -11.29 -22.42 1.45
N GLU A 315 -10.83 -23.43 0.69
CA GLU A 315 -11.49 -23.87 -0.55
C GLU A 315 -12.91 -24.44 -0.36
N ASP A 316 -13.21 -24.93 0.84
CA ASP A 316 -14.55 -25.38 1.23
C ASP A 316 -15.44 -24.24 1.76
N ASN A 317 -14.84 -23.08 2.07
CA ASN A 317 -15.58 -21.90 2.50
C ASN A 317 -16.23 -21.23 1.29
N THR A 318 -17.48 -21.62 1.01
CA THR A 318 -18.24 -21.15 -0.15
C THR A 318 -18.29 -19.62 -0.25
N GLU A 319 -18.45 -18.91 0.87
CA GLU A 319 -18.51 -17.44 0.87
C GLU A 319 -17.17 -16.84 0.45
N TYR A 320 -16.06 -17.38 0.95
CA TYR A 320 -14.72 -16.92 0.60
C TYR A 320 -14.34 -17.24 -0.85
N VAL A 321 -14.68 -18.44 -1.34
CA VAL A 321 -14.48 -18.82 -2.75
C VAL A 321 -15.30 -17.91 -3.66
N LEU A 322 -16.54 -17.58 -3.30
CA LEU A 322 -17.36 -16.62 -4.06
C LEU A 322 -16.77 -15.21 -4.05
N HIS A 323 -16.22 -14.77 -2.92
CA HIS A 323 -15.52 -13.48 -2.84
C HIS A 323 -14.34 -13.44 -3.82
N ILE A 324 -13.51 -14.48 -3.84
CA ILE A 324 -12.38 -14.60 -4.78
C ILE A 324 -12.88 -14.68 -6.23
N ALA A 325 -13.92 -15.47 -6.52
CA ALA A 325 -14.53 -15.53 -7.84
C ALA A 325 -14.97 -14.13 -8.31
N GLY A 326 -15.48 -13.29 -7.40
CA GLY A 326 -15.82 -11.89 -7.65
C GLY A 326 -14.62 -11.05 -8.04
N LEU A 327 -13.47 -11.27 -7.40
CA LEU A 327 -12.22 -10.63 -7.79
C LEU A 327 -11.79 -11.08 -9.18
N ILE A 328 -11.82 -12.38 -9.51
CA ILE A 328 -11.44 -12.87 -10.84
C ILE A 328 -12.40 -12.32 -11.92
N LEU A 329 -13.70 -12.21 -11.59
CA LEU A 329 -14.74 -11.67 -12.47
C LEU A 329 -14.86 -10.14 -12.43
N LYS A 330 -14.01 -9.42 -11.71
CA LYS A 330 -14.08 -7.95 -11.64
C LYS A 330 -14.00 -7.33 -13.05
N PRO A 331 -14.79 -6.30 -13.37
CA PRO A 331 -14.69 -5.59 -14.64
C PRO A 331 -13.25 -5.16 -14.94
N GLY A 332 -12.82 -5.28 -16.19
CA GLY A 332 -11.44 -4.98 -16.59
C GLY A 332 -10.44 -6.11 -16.38
N MET A 333 -10.73 -7.12 -15.56
CA MET A 333 -9.86 -8.29 -15.39
C MET A 333 -10.04 -9.32 -16.51
N ARG A 334 -8.95 -9.72 -17.16
CA ARG A 334 -8.95 -10.67 -18.30
C ARG A 334 -7.77 -11.64 -18.24
N PHE A 335 -7.76 -12.46 -17.19
CA PHE A 335 -6.96 -13.69 -17.14
C PHE A 335 -7.27 -14.71 -18.23
N TRP A 336 -8.41 -14.52 -18.87
CA TRP A 336 -9.00 -15.44 -19.82
C TRP A 336 -8.51 -15.06 -21.21
N GLY A 337 -7.73 -15.91 -21.87
CA GLY A 337 -7.72 -15.94 -23.33
C GLY A 337 -8.91 -16.73 -23.89
N PHE A 338 -10.04 -16.59 -23.19
CA PHE A 338 -11.36 -16.81 -23.76
C PHE A 338 -12.20 -15.55 -23.61
N LYS A 339 -13.11 -15.34 -24.55
CA LYS A 339 -14.03 -14.20 -24.56
C LYS A 339 -15.42 -14.76 -24.23
N PRO A 340 -15.92 -14.62 -23.00
CA PRO A 340 -17.29 -15.00 -22.74
C PRO A 340 -18.18 -14.05 -23.53
N ASN A 341 -19.05 -14.58 -24.40
CA ASN A 341 -20.10 -13.80 -25.07
C ASN A 341 -21.27 -13.45 -24.13
N ILE A 342 -21.02 -13.52 -22.82
CA ILE A 342 -22.01 -13.52 -21.75
C ILE A 342 -21.52 -12.55 -20.67
N ALA A 343 -22.45 -11.79 -20.08
CA ALA A 343 -22.09 -10.85 -19.02
C ALA A 343 -21.53 -11.59 -17.79
N LYS A 344 -20.51 -11.00 -17.17
CA LYS A 344 -19.83 -11.59 -16.01
C LYS A 344 -20.76 -11.84 -14.82
N SER A 345 -21.84 -11.05 -14.68
CA SER A 345 -22.88 -11.27 -13.68
C SER A 345 -23.55 -12.64 -13.81
N TYR A 346 -23.88 -13.08 -15.03
CA TYR A 346 -24.47 -14.40 -15.25
C TYR A 346 -23.50 -15.53 -14.89
N ILE A 347 -22.21 -15.34 -15.17
CA ILE A 347 -21.17 -16.30 -14.77
C ILE A 347 -21.09 -16.38 -13.24
N MET A 348 -21.17 -15.23 -12.56
CA MET A 348 -21.20 -15.18 -11.10
C MET A 348 -22.41 -15.90 -10.51
N ASP A 349 -23.61 -15.64 -11.05
CA ASP A 349 -24.84 -16.32 -10.61
C ASP A 349 -24.73 -17.83 -10.81
N ARG A 350 -24.11 -18.27 -11.90
CA ARG A 350 -23.85 -19.68 -12.16
C ARG A 350 -22.85 -20.28 -11.17
N CYS A 351 -21.76 -19.58 -10.86
CA CYS A 351 -20.79 -20.00 -9.84
C CYS A 351 -21.45 -20.15 -8.47
N LYS A 352 -22.31 -19.21 -8.09
CA LYS A 352 -23.10 -19.26 -6.85
C LYS A 352 -24.01 -20.47 -6.80
N GLY A 353 -24.81 -20.69 -7.85
CA GLY A 353 -25.71 -21.84 -7.93
C GLY A 353 -24.97 -23.19 -7.84
N ARG A 354 -23.80 -23.29 -8.49
CA ARG A 354 -22.96 -24.49 -8.43
C ARG A 354 -22.41 -24.73 -7.02
N LEU A 355 -21.74 -23.75 -6.43
CA LEU A 355 -21.12 -23.91 -5.10
C LEU A 355 -22.16 -24.23 -4.03
N GLN A 356 -23.36 -23.65 -4.12
CA GLN A 356 -24.46 -23.95 -3.21
C GLN A 356 -25.04 -25.37 -3.41
N SER A 357 -24.91 -25.96 -4.59
CA SER A 357 -25.37 -27.34 -4.86
C SER A 357 -24.37 -28.42 -4.44
N GLU A 358 -23.15 -28.02 -4.08
CA GLU A 358 -22.09 -28.92 -3.60
C GLU A 358 -22.06 -29.03 -2.06
N LEU A 359 -22.87 -28.22 -1.36
CA LEU A 359 -23.17 -28.30 0.08
C LEU A 359 -24.31 -29.29 0.34
#